data_AF-A0A9J7MY61-F1
#
_entry.id   AF-A0A9J7MY61-F1
#
_cell.length_a   1.000
_cell.length_b   1.000
_cell.length_c   1.000
_cell.angle_alpha   90.00
_cell.angle_beta   90.00
_cell.angle_gamma   90.00
#
_symmetry.space_group_name_H-M   'P 1'
#
loop_
_entity.id
_entity.type
_entity.pdbx_description
1 polymer ?
#
loop_
_entity_poly.entity_id
_entity_poly.type
_entity_poly.pdbx_seq_one_letter_code
_entity_poly.pdbx_strand_id
1 'polypeptide(L)'
;MRSVFLLTTTTLVLLSTTAYAWLYDTTSVDCLQSQWTEWMKVGYNTRLRSRVILRHPSNGGTGCGPNEETEQLPAGETITPQETARAFDTFFLKGQTSLTRSPEKERDLLVILDESGSITSPVFYDARDALGELLGYICPGIGPNYPYHQVAFMTFSSRFTEHFDFNDYGTYAGVRNAISQVTYSSGGTATHEALDYARTTMFANGDFSVSTKGLRSGSLKEVLLITDGQPNDASATVAAAQRLQNIGVSVFALGIGNVVNSHMEQLVSEPEYKHIFHLESFDDFHTMVEAVESVYSTGERCVNLNPWSRRGVA
;
A
#
# COMPACT_ATOMS: atom_id res chain seq x y z
N MET A 1 44.21 83.68 -21.93
CA MET A 1 44.61 84.55 -20.81
C MET A 1 44.39 83.80 -19.52
N ARG A 2 45.47 83.68 -18.72
CA ARG A 2 45.55 83.33 -17.29
C ARG A 2 45.05 81.94 -16.86
N SER A 3 45.59 81.23 -15.87
CA SER A 3 46.88 81.13 -15.16
C SER A 3 46.73 79.85 -14.30
N VAL A 4 47.62 78.86 -14.41
CA VAL A 4 48.62 78.37 -13.41
C VAL A 4 48.12 77.97 -11.99
N PHE A 5 48.73 76.86 -11.52
CA PHE A 5 48.88 76.27 -10.16
C PHE A 5 47.88 75.17 -9.77
N LEU A 6 48.22 74.10 -9.04
CA LEU A 6 49.39 73.22 -8.80
C LEU A 6 48.95 72.28 -7.64
N LEU A 7 49.57 71.09 -7.56
CA LEU A 7 49.78 70.25 -6.35
C LEU A 7 48.67 69.29 -5.86
N THR A 8 48.98 68.01 -6.08
CA THR A 8 49.01 66.88 -5.11
C THR A 8 47.75 66.51 -4.34
N THR A 9 47.32 65.25 -4.46
CA THR A 9 47.57 64.22 -3.42
C THR A 9 47.22 62.82 -3.93
N THR A 10 48.10 61.89 -3.61
CA THR A 10 47.96 60.44 -3.68
C THR A 10 46.79 59.98 -2.81
N THR A 11 45.90 59.15 -3.32
CA THR A 11 45.16 58.19 -2.47
C THR A 11 44.73 56.99 -3.31
N LEU A 12 45.55 55.94 -3.23
CA LEU A 12 45.24 54.61 -3.71
C LEU A 12 44.13 54.06 -2.79
N VAL A 13 42.90 54.02 -3.29
CA VAL A 13 41.79 53.39 -2.56
C VAL A 13 41.96 51.87 -2.69
N LEU A 14 42.68 51.28 -1.74
CA LEU A 14 42.60 49.85 -1.46
C LEU A 14 41.20 49.57 -0.90
N LEU A 15 40.25 49.25 -1.78
CA LEU A 15 38.99 48.65 -1.38
C LEU A 15 39.30 47.25 -0.81
N SER A 16 39.29 47.17 0.52
CA SER A 16 39.36 45.94 1.29
C SER A 16 38.31 44.95 0.81
N THR A 17 38.73 43.80 0.31
CA THR A 17 37.86 42.65 -0.01
C THR A 17 37.36 41.90 1.21
N THR A 18 37.56 42.42 2.43
CA THR A 18 37.17 41.75 3.68
C THR A 18 35.74 42.07 4.06
N ALA A 19 34.76 41.66 3.25
CA ALA A 19 33.36 41.88 3.59
C ALA A 19 32.37 40.84 3.04
N TYR A 20 32.76 39.57 2.85
CA TYR A 20 31.76 38.49 2.59
C TYR A 20 32.13 37.12 3.18
N ALA A 21 33.11 37.02 4.08
CA ALA A 21 33.51 35.72 4.65
C ALA A 21 32.60 35.19 5.77
N TRP A 22 31.52 35.89 6.13
CA TRP A 22 30.65 35.57 7.27
C TRP A 22 29.28 34.99 6.90
N LEU A 23 28.99 34.71 5.63
CA LEU A 23 27.62 34.38 5.20
C LEU A 23 27.34 32.92 4.82
N TYR A 24 28.32 32.02 4.93
CA TYR A 24 28.06 30.59 4.80
C TYR A 24 28.83 29.83 5.87
N ASP A 25 28.12 29.29 6.85
CA ASP A 25 28.65 28.26 7.73
C ASP A 25 28.92 27.02 6.86
N THR A 26 30.19 26.82 6.51
CA THR A 26 30.65 25.70 5.68
C THR A 26 31.04 24.49 6.53
N THR A 27 30.65 24.43 7.81
CA THR A 27 30.95 23.27 8.65
C THR A 27 30.23 22.04 8.12
N SER A 28 30.97 20.95 7.99
CA SER A 28 30.42 19.66 7.56
C SER A 28 29.42 19.17 8.59
N VAL A 29 28.18 18.92 8.16
CA VAL A 29 27.13 18.35 9.01
C VAL A 29 26.91 16.92 8.59
N ASP A 30 27.25 15.98 9.47
CA ASP A 30 26.94 14.57 9.27
C ASP A 30 25.45 14.30 9.45
N CYS A 31 24.96 13.30 8.71
CA CYS A 31 23.61 12.79 8.88
C CYS A 31 23.36 12.32 10.32
N LEU A 32 22.16 12.60 10.83
CA LEU A 32 21.66 12.04 12.08
C LEU A 32 20.43 11.20 11.79
N GLN A 33 20.44 9.93 12.19
CA GLN A 33 19.30 9.02 12.08
C GLN A 33 18.79 8.65 13.48
N SER A 34 17.50 8.34 13.59
CA SER A 34 16.92 7.83 14.84
C SER A 34 17.49 6.45 15.19
N GLN A 35 17.20 6.00 16.41
CA GLN A 35 17.33 4.58 16.73
C GLN A 35 16.41 3.76 15.83
N TRP A 36 16.77 2.50 15.61
CA TRP A 36 15.92 1.54 14.92
C TRP A 36 14.67 1.24 15.74
N THR A 37 13.54 1.04 15.07
CA THR A 37 12.36 0.43 15.69
C THR A 37 12.64 -1.01 16.10
N GLU A 38 11.80 -1.54 16.98
CA GLU A 38 11.70 -2.98 17.16
C GLU A 38 11.35 -3.67 15.85
N TRP A 39 11.75 -4.93 15.74
CA TRP A 39 11.42 -5.78 14.59
C TRP A 39 9.91 -6.02 14.52
N MET A 40 9.38 -5.92 13.30
CA MET A 40 8.00 -6.28 12.94
C MET A 40 8.05 -7.45 11.97
N LYS A 41 7.31 -8.53 12.23
CA LYS A 41 7.18 -9.63 11.26
C LYS A 41 6.27 -9.21 10.11
N VAL A 42 6.69 -9.52 8.88
CA VAL A 42 6.08 -9.04 7.62
C VAL A 42 6.26 -10.09 6.51
N GLY A 43 5.47 -10.00 5.46
CA GLY A 43 5.54 -10.96 4.36
C GLY A 43 5.17 -12.37 4.82
N TYR A 44 5.99 -13.35 4.44
CA TYR A 44 5.83 -14.76 4.78
C TYR A 44 6.84 -15.25 5.83
N ASN A 45 8.12 -14.89 5.67
CA ASN A 45 9.22 -15.33 6.54
C ASN A 45 10.23 -14.20 6.81
N THR A 46 9.75 -12.96 6.91
CA THR A 46 10.62 -11.78 7.04
C THR A 46 10.29 -10.98 8.31
N ARG A 47 11.29 -10.32 8.86
CA ARG A 47 11.13 -9.23 9.81
C ARG A 47 11.72 -7.94 9.25
N LEU A 48 11.07 -6.82 9.52
CA LEU A 48 11.44 -5.48 9.10
C LEU A 48 11.64 -4.59 10.34
N ARG A 49 12.66 -3.74 10.31
CA ARG A 49 12.75 -2.57 11.19
C ARG A 49 13.08 -1.33 10.38
N SER A 50 12.74 -0.17 10.91
CA SER A 50 12.94 1.11 10.23
C SER A 50 13.52 2.16 11.16
N ARG A 51 14.07 3.23 10.59
CA ARG A 51 14.51 4.45 11.28
C ARG A 51 14.33 5.64 10.36
N VAL A 52 14.31 6.84 10.94
CA VAL A 52 14.12 8.08 10.17
C VAL A 52 15.37 8.95 10.19
N ILE A 53 15.56 9.74 9.13
CA ILE A 53 16.59 10.78 9.10
C ILE A 53 16.08 11.95 9.93
N LEU A 54 16.76 12.22 11.04
CA LEU A 54 16.49 13.37 11.91
C LEU A 54 17.17 14.63 11.39
N ARG A 55 18.30 14.47 10.67
CA ARG A 55 19.02 15.57 10.04
C ARG A 55 19.76 15.09 8.79
N HIS A 56 19.53 15.77 7.67
CA HIS A 56 20.23 15.50 6.41
C HIS A 56 21.68 15.99 6.46
N PRO A 57 22.60 15.31 5.75
CA PRO A 57 23.99 15.76 5.65
C PRO A 57 24.11 17.03 4.81
N SER A 58 25.04 17.91 5.16
CA SER A 58 25.36 19.13 4.40
C SER A 58 26.85 19.45 4.43
N ASN A 59 27.29 20.33 3.52
CA ASN A 59 28.66 20.85 3.46
C ASN A 59 29.75 19.75 3.45
N GLY A 60 29.51 18.64 2.74
CA GLY A 60 30.46 17.54 2.63
C GLY A 60 30.50 16.57 3.82
N GLY A 61 29.53 16.65 4.74
CA GLY A 61 29.36 15.66 5.82
C GLY A 61 28.94 14.27 5.32
N THR A 62 29.08 13.29 6.21
CA THR A 62 28.83 11.86 5.97
C THR A 62 27.36 11.58 5.66
N GLY A 63 27.11 10.85 4.57
CA GLY A 63 25.78 10.44 4.13
C GLY A 63 25.01 9.57 5.12
N CYS A 64 23.68 9.55 5.02
CA CYS A 64 22.84 8.66 5.81
C CYS A 64 22.98 7.20 5.36
N GLY A 65 22.93 6.26 6.30
CA GLY A 65 22.78 4.84 5.98
C GLY A 65 21.34 4.49 5.57
N PRO A 66 21.01 3.20 5.36
CA PRO A 66 19.65 2.78 5.04
C PRO A 66 18.67 3.11 6.18
N ASN A 67 17.42 3.37 5.81
CA ASN A 67 16.31 3.68 6.72
C ASN A 67 15.40 2.47 7.00
N GLU A 68 15.56 1.40 6.23
CA GLU A 68 14.83 0.14 6.37
C GLU A 68 15.83 -1.01 6.31
N GLU A 69 15.56 -2.05 7.06
CA GLU A 69 16.36 -3.27 7.09
C GLU A 69 15.44 -4.47 7.27
N THR A 70 15.71 -5.52 6.49
CA THR A 70 14.95 -6.77 6.50
C THR A 70 15.86 -7.95 6.79
N GLU A 71 15.34 -8.91 7.56
CA GLU A 71 16.01 -10.19 7.83
C GLU A 71 15.00 -11.33 7.71
N GLN A 72 15.47 -12.52 7.35
CA GLN A 72 14.66 -13.74 7.46
C GLN A 72 14.35 -14.03 8.93
N LEU A 73 13.18 -14.58 9.21
CA LEU A 73 12.85 -15.00 10.57
C LEU A 73 13.76 -16.15 11.03
N PRO A 74 14.07 -16.22 12.33
CA PRO A 74 14.75 -17.38 12.90
C PRO A 74 13.99 -18.67 12.62
N ALA A 75 14.73 -19.77 12.46
CA ALA A 75 14.13 -21.08 12.18
C ALA A 75 13.14 -21.49 13.28
N GLY A 76 11.90 -21.81 12.87
CA GLY A 76 10.83 -22.22 13.77
C GLY A 76 9.94 -21.07 14.28
N GLU A 77 10.25 -19.81 13.96
CA GLU A 77 9.30 -18.72 14.16
C GLU A 77 8.31 -18.64 13.00
N THR A 78 7.03 -18.46 13.34
CA THR A 78 5.96 -18.19 12.37
C THR A 78 5.37 -16.80 12.60
N ILE A 79 4.60 -16.32 11.62
CA ILE A 79 3.87 -15.06 11.71
C ILE A 79 2.46 -15.36 12.22
N THR A 80 2.11 -14.77 13.35
CA THR A 80 0.77 -14.92 13.95
C THR A 80 -0.26 -14.05 13.22
N PRO A 81 -1.57 -14.37 13.35
CA PRO A 81 -2.63 -13.55 12.74
C PRO A 81 -2.61 -12.08 13.19
N GLN A 82 -2.20 -11.81 14.44
CA GLN A 82 -2.05 -10.45 14.97
C GLN A 82 -0.86 -9.71 14.36
N GLU A 83 0.24 -10.42 14.08
CA GLU A 83 1.40 -9.86 13.36
C GLU A 83 1.04 -9.59 11.91
N THR A 84 0.32 -10.51 11.25
CA THR A 84 -0.24 -10.29 9.90
C THR A 84 -1.20 -9.10 9.88
N ALA A 85 -2.08 -8.96 10.87
CA ALA A 85 -2.97 -7.81 11.02
C ALA A 85 -2.20 -6.49 11.14
N ARG A 86 -1.10 -6.46 11.92
CA ARG A 86 -0.25 -5.28 12.07
C ARG A 86 0.45 -4.91 10.76
N ALA A 87 0.98 -5.90 10.03
CA ALA A 87 1.59 -5.68 8.72
C ALA A 87 0.56 -5.19 7.69
N PHE A 88 -0.61 -5.82 7.65
CA PHE A 88 -1.72 -5.44 6.76
C PHE A 88 -2.23 -4.04 7.05
N ASP A 89 -2.41 -3.69 8.32
CA ASP A 89 -2.77 -2.33 8.72
C ASP A 89 -1.74 -1.31 8.26
N THR A 90 -0.45 -1.61 8.46
CA THR A 90 0.65 -0.72 8.11
C THR A 90 0.79 -0.52 6.61
N PHE A 91 0.78 -1.59 5.81
CA PHE A 91 1.13 -1.52 4.39
C PHE A 91 -0.08 -1.44 3.46
N PHE A 92 -1.22 -2.02 3.82
CA PHE A 92 -2.40 -2.07 2.96
C PHE A 92 -3.50 -1.08 3.37
N LEU A 93 -3.87 -1.03 4.65
CA LEU A 93 -4.96 -0.13 5.10
C LEU A 93 -4.49 1.33 5.14
N LYS A 94 -3.43 1.62 5.91
CA LYS A 94 -2.85 2.96 6.02
C LYS A 94 -2.02 3.32 4.79
N GLY A 95 -1.43 2.32 4.13
CA GLY A 95 -0.51 2.50 3.02
C GLY A 95 0.90 2.83 3.52
N GLN A 96 1.91 2.61 2.67
CA GLN A 96 3.32 2.80 3.03
C GLN A 96 3.57 4.16 3.70
N THR A 97 4.06 4.14 4.94
CA THR A 97 4.36 5.30 5.80
C THR A 97 5.54 6.15 5.33
N SER A 98 5.98 6.02 4.07
CA SER A 98 7.08 6.78 3.50
C SER A 98 6.55 7.81 2.50
N LEU A 99 6.26 9.03 2.98
CA LEU A 99 6.24 10.29 2.21
C LEU A 99 5.41 10.37 0.89
N THR A 100 4.62 9.35 0.52
CA THR A 100 4.03 9.23 -0.82
C THR A 100 2.53 8.96 -0.86
N ARG A 101 1.90 8.59 0.26
CA ARG A 101 0.44 8.65 0.39
C ARG A 101 0.06 9.85 1.24
N SER A 102 -0.27 10.97 0.57
CA SER A 102 -1.16 11.93 1.22
C SER A 102 -2.43 11.16 1.60
N PRO A 103 -2.98 11.31 2.82
CA PRO A 103 -4.28 10.73 3.20
C PRO A 103 -5.44 11.15 2.27
N GLU A 104 -5.15 11.96 1.26
CA GLU A 104 -6.06 12.51 0.25
C GLU A 104 -6.08 11.74 -1.07
N LYS A 105 -5.15 10.79 -1.33
CA LYS A 105 -5.15 10.09 -2.63
C LYS A 105 -6.19 8.98 -2.68
N GLU A 106 -7.12 9.15 -3.62
CA GLU A 106 -8.18 8.21 -3.94
C GLU A 106 -7.61 6.82 -4.29
N ARG A 107 -8.33 5.74 -3.96
CA ARG A 107 -7.99 4.34 -4.28
C ARG A 107 -9.13 3.66 -5.02
N ASP A 108 -8.82 3.01 -6.13
CA ASP A 108 -9.71 2.06 -6.79
C ASP A 108 -9.13 0.67 -6.55
N LEU A 109 -9.76 -0.06 -5.63
CA LEU A 109 -9.34 -1.38 -5.18
C LEU A 109 -10.19 -2.45 -5.85
N LEU A 110 -9.58 -3.33 -6.63
CA LEU A 110 -10.21 -4.56 -7.06
C LEU A 110 -9.82 -5.68 -6.06
N VAL A 111 -10.81 -6.30 -5.44
CA VAL A 111 -10.58 -7.50 -4.63
C VAL A 111 -10.90 -8.73 -5.48
N ILE A 112 -9.96 -9.68 -5.51
CA ILE A 112 -10.08 -10.94 -6.24
C ILE A 112 -10.02 -12.06 -5.20
N LEU A 113 -11.13 -12.76 -4.97
CA LEU A 113 -11.22 -13.86 -4.00
C LEU A 113 -11.30 -15.22 -4.70
N ASP A 114 -10.42 -16.12 -4.29
CA ASP A 114 -10.43 -17.52 -4.72
C ASP A 114 -11.66 -18.26 -4.18
N GLU A 115 -12.39 -18.94 -5.07
CA GLU A 115 -13.51 -19.82 -4.74
C GLU A 115 -13.30 -21.24 -5.32
N SER A 116 -12.04 -21.64 -5.53
CA SER A 116 -11.68 -22.94 -6.07
C SER A 116 -12.01 -24.10 -5.12
N GLY A 117 -11.89 -25.32 -5.65
CA GLY A 117 -12.26 -26.55 -4.96
C GLY A 117 -11.37 -26.93 -3.77
N SER A 118 -10.21 -26.28 -3.58
CA SER A 118 -9.39 -26.44 -2.37
C SER A 118 -10.05 -25.81 -1.15
N ILE A 119 -10.91 -24.81 -1.36
CA ILE A 119 -11.65 -24.10 -0.33
C ILE A 119 -13.02 -24.77 -0.15
N THR A 120 -13.35 -25.25 1.04
CA THR A 120 -14.70 -25.80 1.28
C THR A 120 -15.75 -24.69 1.31
N SER A 121 -17.01 -25.01 0.98
CA SER A 121 -18.08 -24.00 0.96
C SER A 121 -18.25 -23.22 2.27
N PRO A 122 -18.23 -23.83 3.47
CA PRO A 122 -18.27 -23.07 4.73
C PRO A 122 -17.10 -22.11 4.87
N VAL A 123 -15.88 -22.60 4.59
CA VAL A 123 -14.65 -21.82 4.66
C VAL A 123 -14.67 -20.61 3.71
N PHE A 124 -15.20 -20.79 2.50
CA PHE A 124 -15.39 -19.67 1.56
C PHE A 124 -16.34 -18.61 2.12
N TYR A 125 -17.47 -19.01 2.72
CA TYR A 125 -18.43 -18.06 3.28
C TYR A 125 -17.87 -17.30 4.48
N ASP A 126 -17.10 -17.97 5.33
CA ASP A 126 -16.40 -17.33 6.45
C ASP A 126 -15.36 -16.31 5.95
N ALA A 127 -14.56 -16.68 4.93
CA ALA A 127 -13.59 -15.79 4.30
C ALA A 127 -14.24 -14.57 3.62
N ARG A 128 -15.34 -14.81 2.90
CA ARG A 128 -16.15 -13.78 2.22
C ARG A 128 -16.70 -12.77 3.23
N ASP A 129 -17.22 -13.24 4.35
CA ASP A 129 -17.80 -12.38 5.37
C ASP A 129 -16.70 -11.62 6.14
N ALA A 130 -15.59 -12.28 6.47
CA ALA A 130 -14.40 -11.64 7.05
C ALA A 130 -13.82 -10.55 6.13
N LEU A 131 -13.73 -10.79 4.82
CA LEU A 131 -13.36 -9.78 3.83
C LEU A 131 -14.31 -8.59 3.86
N GLY A 132 -15.62 -8.83 3.89
CA GLY A 132 -16.62 -7.78 3.98
C GLY A 132 -16.48 -6.92 5.24
N GLU A 133 -15.98 -7.49 6.34
CA GLU A 133 -15.65 -6.74 7.57
C GLU A 133 -14.35 -5.97 7.44
N LEU A 134 -13.30 -6.60 6.91
CA LEU A 134 -11.98 -6.01 6.71
C LEU A 134 -12.02 -4.70 5.89
N LEU A 135 -12.83 -4.68 4.83
CA LEU A 135 -12.98 -3.50 3.98
C LEU A 135 -13.56 -2.28 4.73
N GLY A 136 -14.21 -2.50 5.87
CA GLY A 136 -14.71 -1.44 6.74
C GLY A 136 -13.61 -0.64 7.44
N TYR A 137 -12.37 -1.13 7.44
CA TYR A 137 -11.20 -0.47 8.04
C TYR A 137 -10.38 0.33 7.01
N ILE A 138 -10.81 0.40 5.75
CA ILE A 138 -10.18 1.28 4.78
C ILE A 138 -10.58 2.74 5.08
N CYS A 139 -9.64 3.50 5.64
CA CYS A 139 -9.79 4.91 6.00
C CYS A 139 -9.48 5.86 4.82
N PRO A 140 -10.25 6.96 4.60
CA PRO A 140 -11.32 7.48 5.45
C PRO A 140 -12.73 6.91 5.18
N GLY A 141 -12.85 5.91 4.30
CA GLY A 141 -14.11 5.20 4.03
C GLY A 141 -14.33 4.87 2.55
N ILE A 142 -15.40 4.12 2.28
CA ILE A 142 -15.84 3.72 0.93
C ILE A 142 -17.17 4.43 0.63
N GLY A 143 -17.28 5.16 -0.49
CA GLY A 143 -18.55 5.75 -0.96
C GLY A 143 -18.51 7.22 -1.40
N PRO A 144 -19.62 7.83 -1.86
CA PRO A 144 -19.65 9.19 -2.39
C PRO A 144 -19.58 10.25 -1.29
N ASN A 145 -19.92 9.90 -0.04
CA ASN A 145 -19.73 10.78 1.13
C ASN A 145 -18.26 10.78 1.63
N TYR A 146 -17.49 9.78 1.21
CA TYR A 146 -16.07 9.61 1.46
C TYR A 146 -15.41 9.16 0.15
N PRO A 147 -15.37 10.03 -0.89
CA PRO A 147 -15.02 9.65 -2.25
C PRO A 147 -13.54 9.26 -2.39
N TYR A 148 -12.88 8.82 -1.33
CA TYR A 148 -11.50 8.40 -1.35
C TYR A 148 -11.41 7.00 -1.94
N HIS A 149 -12.21 6.03 -1.46
CA HIS A 149 -12.04 4.64 -1.88
C HIS A 149 -13.26 4.08 -2.60
N GLN A 150 -13.00 3.42 -3.74
CA GLN A 150 -13.95 2.62 -4.49
C GLN A 150 -13.47 1.16 -4.47
N VAL A 151 -14.42 0.22 -4.44
CA VAL A 151 -14.14 -1.21 -4.44
C VAL A 151 -14.89 -1.85 -5.59
N ALA A 152 -14.19 -2.66 -6.38
CA ALA A 152 -14.78 -3.64 -7.26
C ALA A 152 -14.48 -5.05 -6.71
N PHE A 153 -15.31 -6.02 -7.05
CA PHE A 153 -15.16 -7.38 -6.54
C PHE A 153 -15.37 -8.42 -7.62
N MET A 154 -14.47 -9.41 -7.64
CA MET A 154 -14.59 -10.60 -8.46
C MET A 154 -14.16 -11.83 -7.67
N THR A 155 -14.70 -12.98 -8.06
CA THR A 155 -14.21 -14.28 -7.61
C THR A 155 -13.63 -15.06 -8.78
N PHE A 156 -12.86 -16.11 -8.49
CA PHE A 156 -12.40 -17.03 -9.52
C PHE A 156 -12.31 -18.47 -9.03
N SER A 157 -12.59 -19.40 -9.94
CA SER A 157 -12.29 -20.81 -9.82
C SER A 157 -11.78 -21.33 -11.18
N SER A 158 -12.52 -22.22 -11.84
CA SER A 158 -12.26 -22.62 -13.24
C SER A 158 -12.45 -21.46 -14.22
N ARG A 159 -13.21 -20.44 -13.81
CA ARG A 159 -13.46 -19.18 -14.52
C ARG A 159 -13.55 -18.06 -13.51
N PHE A 160 -13.42 -16.82 -13.95
CA PHE A 160 -13.70 -15.66 -13.12
C PHE A 160 -15.19 -15.27 -13.20
N THR A 161 -15.68 -14.66 -12.13
CA THR A 161 -17.00 -14.03 -12.05
C THR A 161 -16.82 -12.62 -11.51
N GLU A 162 -17.18 -11.61 -12.31
CA GLU A 162 -17.30 -10.23 -11.85
C GLU A 162 -18.63 -10.08 -11.09
N HIS A 163 -18.57 -9.57 -9.86
CA HIS A 163 -19.77 -9.36 -9.04
C HIS A 163 -20.25 -7.90 -9.08
N PHE A 164 -19.32 -6.94 -9.08
CA PHE A 164 -19.63 -5.53 -9.22
C PHE A 164 -18.42 -4.67 -9.58
N ASP A 165 -18.71 -3.55 -10.23
CA ASP A 165 -17.79 -2.53 -10.72
C ASP A 165 -17.42 -1.50 -9.64
N PHE A 166 -16.39 -0.67 -9.89
CA PHE A 166 -15.89 0.30 -8.91
C PHE A 166 -16.94 1.36 -8.51
N ASN A 167 -17.91 1.63 -9.39
CA ASN A 167 -18.96 2.63 -9.20
C ASN A 167 -20.34 2.05 -8.86
N ASP A 168 -20.47 0.73 -8.69
CA ASP A 168 -21.77 0.10 -8.39
C ASP A 168 -22.24 0.37 -6.96
N TYR A 169 -21.31 0.36 -5.99
CA TYR A 169 -21.64 0.55 -4.58
C TYR A 169 -20.98 1.78 -3.98
N GLY A 170 -21.84 2.75 -3.67
CA GLY A 170 -21.44 3.97 -2.99
C GLY A 170 -21.35 3.87 -1.47
N THR A 171 -21.40 2.72 -0.81
CA THR A 171 -21.23 2.70 0.65
C THR A 171 -20.54 1.43 1.10
N TYR A 172 -19.80 1.50 2.20
CA TYR A 172 -19.32 0.31 2.90
C TYR A 172 -20.46 -0.71 3.13
N ALA A 173 -21.63 -0.25 3.59
CA ALA A 173 -22.78 -1.14 3.83
C ALA A 173 -23.25 -1.83 2.53
N GLY A 174 -23.29 -1.11 1.41
CA GLY A 174 -23.61 -1.67 0.09
C GLY A 174 -22.58 -2.69 -0.37
N VAL A 175 -21.29 -2.35 -0.28
CA VAL A 175 -20.18 -3.26 -0.62
C VAL A 175 -20.23 -4.54 0.23
N ARG A 176 -20.36 -4.41 1.56
CA ARG A 176 -20.45 -5.56 2.47
C ARG A 176 -21.67 -6.43 2.16
N ASN A 177 -22.83 -5.82 1.90
CA ASN A 177 -24.04 -6.57 1.57
C ASN A 177 -23.90 -7.31 0.24
N ALA A 178 -23.31 -6.67 -0.78
CA ALA A 178 -23.06 -7.30 -2.07
C ALA A 178 -22.12 -8.50 -1.95
N ILE A 179 -21.01 -8.33 -1.22
CA ILE A 179 -20.06 -9.42 -0.93
C ILE A 179 -20.77 -10.58 -0.22
N SER A 180 -21.62 -10.30 0.78
CA SER A 180 -22.32 -11.36 1.53
C SER A 180 -23.39 -12.14 0.74
N GLN A 181 -23.75 -11.69 -0.46
CA GLN A 181 -24.65 -12.43 -1.36
C GLN A 181 -23.92 -13.37 -2.33
N VAL A 182 -22.58 -13.30 -2.40
CA VAL A 182 -21.80 -14.12 -3.34
C VAL A 182 -21.87 -15.59 -2.95
N THR A 183 -22.16 -16.44 -3.93
CA THR A 183 -22.33 -17.88 -3.80
C THR A 183 -21.06 -18.63 -4.22
N TYR A 184 -20.75 -19.72 -3.52
CA TYR A 184 -19.62 -20.58 -3.84
C TYR A 184 -19.91 -21.51 -5.04
N SER A 185 -19.09 -21.46 -6.09
CA SER A 185 -19.27 -22.30 -7.28
C SER A 185 -18.31 -23.49 -7.39
N SER A 186 -17.21 -23.49 -6.62
CA SER A 186 -16.12 -24.48 -6.73
C SER A 186 -15.48 -24.53 -8.13
N GLY A 187 -14.39 -25.31 -8.28
CA GLY A 187 -13.72 -25.52 -9.57
C GLY A 187 -12.21 -25.62 -9.46
N GLY A 188 -11.51 -25.38 -10.57
CA GLY A 188 -10.06 -25.21 -10.59
C GLY A 188 -9.63 -23.83 -10.07
N THR A 189 -8.37 -23.46 -10.32
CA THR A 189 -7.75 -22.23 -9.81
C THR A 189 -7.11 -21.46 -10.98
N ALA A 190 -7.95 -20.90 -11.86
CA ALA A 190 -7.54 -20.18 -13.07
C ALA A 190 -7.16 -18.71 -12.79
N THR A 191 -6.21 -18.50 -11.86
CA THR A 191 -5.79 -17.17 -11.39
C THR A 191 -5.32 -16.25 -12.53
N HIS A 192 -4.63 -16.80 -13.53
CA HIS A 192 -4.17 -16.06 -14.71
C HIS A 192 -5.32 -15.42 -15.50
N GLU A 193 -6.46 -16.10 -15.67
CA GLU A 193 -7.63 -15.55 -16.38
C GLU A 193 -8.21 -14.37 -15.60
N ALA A 194 -8.31 -14.50 -14.27
CA ALA A 194 -8.80 -13.42 -13.41
C ALA A 194 -7.90 -12.17 -13.48
N LEU A 195 -6.57 -12.36 -13.45
CA LEU A 195 -5.61 -11.26 -13.56
C LEU A 195 -5.59 -10.61 -14.95
N ASP A 196 -5.73 -11.38 -16.02
CA ASP A 196 -5.87 -10.82 -17.37
C ASP A 196 -7.20 -10.09 -17.56
N TYR A 197 -8.29 -10.58 -16.97
CA TYR A 197 -9.58 -9.88 -16.95
C TYR A 197 -9.47 -8.56 -16.19
N ALA A 198 -8.84 -8.57 -15.01
CA ALA A 198 -8.55 -7.38 -14.23
C ALA A 198 -7.79 -6.36 -15.09
N ARG A 199 -6.71 -6.78 -15.76
CA ARG A 199 -5.90 -5.91 -16.62
C ARG A 199 -6.68 -5.33 -17.79
N THR A 200 -7.39 -6.18 -18.54
CA THR A 200 -8.00 -5.81 -19.82
C THR A 200 -9.29 -5.04 -19.66
N THR A 201 -10.10 -5.41 -18.67
CA THR A 201 -11.47 -4.92 -18.51
C THR A 201 -11.58 -3.99 -17.31
N MET A 202 -11.24 -4.46 -16.11
CA MET A 202 -11.36 -3.62 -14.90
C MET A 202 -10.45 -2.40 -14.97
N PHE A 203 -9.19 -2.60 -15.39
CA PHE A 203 -8.14 -1.60 -15.51
C PHE A 203 -7.90 -1.08 -16.94
N ALA A 204 -8.81 -1.38 -17.88
CA ALA A 204 -8.84 -0.81 -19.23
C ALA A 204 -7.48 -0.78 -19.95
N ASN A 205 -6.65 -1.82 -19.78
CA ASN A 205 -5.28 -1.90 -20.32
C ASN A 205 -4.38 -0.69 -19.99
N GLY A 206 -4.61 -0.01 -18.86
CA GLY A 206 -3.84 1.16 -18.44
C GLY A 206 -4.37 2.49 -18.96
N ASP A 207 -5.35 2.50 -19.86
CA ASP A 207 -6.08 3.73 -20.20
C ASP A 207 -7.23 3.94 -19.21
N PHE A 208 -6.87 4.44 -18.03
CA PHE A 208 -7.84 4.67 -16.95
C PHE A 208 -8.87 5.77 -17.28
N SER A 209 -8.71 6.50 -18.39
CA SER A 209 -9.64 7.55 -18.79
C SER A 209 -10.86 7.03 -19.57
N VAL A 210 -10.75 5.83 -20.16
CA VAL A 210 -11.81 5.23 -21.00
C VAL A 210 -12.56 4.10 -20.30
N SER A 211 -12.26 3.83 -19.03
CA SER A 211 -12.90 2.76 -18.28
C SER A 211 -14.41 2.98 -18.19
N THR A 212 -15.17 1.95 -18.54
CA THR A 212 -16.63 1.89 -18.32
C THR A 212 -16.97 1.31 -16.95
N LYS A 213 -15.97 0.92 -16.16
CA LYS A 213 -16.08 0.20 -14.88
C LYS A 213 -16.04 1.13 -13.66
N GLY A 214 -16.08 2.44 -13.88
CA GLY A 214 -16.07 3.43 -12.81
C GLY A 214 -14.68 3.88 -12.33
N LEU A 215 -13.59 3.45 -12.97
CA LEU A 215 -12.23 3.87 -12.59
C LEU A 215 -12.04 5.37 -12.70
N ARG A 216 -11.25 5.90 -11.77
CA ARG A 216 -10.88 7.32 -11.70
C ARG A 216 -9.45 7.51 -12.15
N SER A 217 -9.19 8.43 -13.07
CA SER A 217 -7.85 8.62 -13.62
C SER A 217 -6.77 8.95 -12.57
N GLY A 218 -7.12 9.73 -11.53
CA GLY A 218 -6.18 10.19 -10.49
C GLY A 218 -5.97 9.24 -9.29
N SER A 219 -6.76 8.16 -9.18
CA SER A 219 -6.69 7.24 -8.03
C SER A 219 -5.48 6.30 -8.11
N LEU A 220 -5.08 5.75 -6.98
CA LEU A 220 -4.24 4.55 -6.90
C LEU A 220 -5.02 3.36 -7.46
N LYS A 221 -4.36 2.53 -8.26
CA LYS A 221 -4.95 1.32 -8.85
C LYS A 221 -4.34 0.13 -8.15
N GLU A 222 -5.16 -0.65 -7.46
CA GLU A 222 -4.65 -1.72 -6.61
C GLU A 222 -5.52 -2.98 -6.72
N VAL A 223 -4.86 -4.12 -6.61
CA VAL A 223 -5.49 -5.44 -6.48
C VAL A 223 -5.15 -6.02 -5.12
N LEU A 224 -6.15 -6.58 -4.44
CA LEU A 224 -5.96 -7.53 -3.35
C LEU A 224 -6.38 -8.92 -3.83
N LEU A 225 -5.41 -9.79 -4.07
CA LEU A 225 -5.62 -11.20 -4.37
C LEU A 225 -5.70 -12.00 -3.06
N ILE A 226 -6.78 -12.74 -2.84
CA ILE A 226 -6.92 -13.65 -1.69
C ILE A 226 -7.03 -15.06 -2.26
N THR A 227 -6.09 -15.93 -1.92
CA THR A 227 -6.00 -17.29 -2.47
C THR A 227 -5.39 -18.25 -1.46
N ASP A 228 -5.80 -19.52 -1.52
CA ASP A 228 -5.32 -20.58 -0.63
C ASP A 228 -4.29 -21.53 -1.29
N GLY A 229 -3.97 -21.33 -2.57
CA GLY A 229 -3.41 -22.41 -3.37
C GLY A 229 -2.51 -22.04 -4.53
N GLN A 230 -1.99 -23.10 -5.15
CA GLN A 230 -1.25 -23.03 -6.41
C GLN A 230 -2.23 -22.83 -7.56
N PRO A 231 -1.98 -21.87 -8.47
CA PRO A 231 -2.78 -21.76 -9.68
C PRO A 231 -2.64 -23.01 -10.56
N ASN A 232 -3.65 -23.29 -11.37
CA ASN A 232 -3.60 -24.37 -12.37
C ASN A 232 -2.45 -24.18 -13.38
N ASP A 233 -2.04 -22.94 -13.62
CA ASP A 233 -0.89 -22.58 -14.47
C ASP A 233 -0.08 -21.46 -13.79
N ALA A 234 0.99 -21.85 -13.09
CA ALA A 234 1.87 -20.92 -12.38
C ALA A 234 2.60 -19.95 -13.31
N SER A 235 3.04 -20.40 -14.49
CA SER A 235 3.79 -19.54 -15.42
C SER A 235 2.90 -18.49 -16.06
N ALA A 236 1.70 -18.88 -16.49
CA ALA A 236 0.71 -17.94 -17.01
C ALA A 236 0.27 -16.95 -15.93
N THR A 237 0.15 -17.39 -14.68
CA THR A 237 -0.27 -16.53 -13.56
C THR A 237 0.78 -15.46 -13.26
N VAL A 238 2.07 -15.82 -13.19
CA VAL A 238 3.16 -14.85 -13.05
C VAL A 238 3.19 -13.87 -14.22
N ALA A 239 3.03 -14.36 -15.46
CA ALA A 239 3.01 -13.50 -16.62
C ALA A 239 1.81 -12.52 -16.61
N ALA A 240 0.64 -12.96 -16.16
CA ALA A 240 -0.55 -12.12 -16.03
C ALA A 240 -0.38 -11.05 -14.94
N ALA A 241 0.15 -11.42 -13.78
CA ALA A 241 0.49 -10.49 -12.70
C ALA A 241 1.48 -9.43 -13.18
N GLN A 242 2.55 -9.82 -13.86
CA GLN A 242 3.53 -8.87 -14.41
C GLN A 242 2.89 -7.91 -15.43
N ARG A 243 2.03 -8.41 -16.33
CA ARG A 243 1.31 -7.54 -17.28
C ARG A 243 0.40 -6.54 -16.58
N LEU A 244 -0.24 -6.94 -15.49
CA LEU A 244 -1.10 -6.07 -14.68
C LEU A 244 -0.26 -5.00 -13.95
N GLN A 245 0.88 -5.37 -13.38
CA GLN A 245 1.80 -4.43 -12.75
C GLN A 245 2.40 -3.43 -13.75
N ASN A 246 2.71 -3.88 -14.97
CA ASN A 246 3.27 -3.02 -16.04
C ASN A 246 2.33 -1.88 -16.46
N ILE A 247 1.02 -1.98 -16.21
CA ILE A 247 0.07 -0.88 -16.48
C ILE A 247 -0.13 0.04 -15.26
N GLY A 248 0.70 -0.09 -14.22
CA GLY A 248 0.68 0.78 -13.05
C GLY A 248 -0.31 0.35 -11.96
N VAL A 249 -0.73 -0.92 -11.95
CA VAL A 249 -1.57 -1.49 -10.90
C VAL A 249 -0.70 -2.16 -9.83
N SER A 250 -0.84 -1.76 -8.57
CA SER A 250 -0.16 -2.41 -7.44
C SER A 250 -0.87 -3.70 -7.07
N VAL A 251 -0.15 -4.81 -6.93
CA VAL A 251 -0.73 -6.10 -6.56
C VAL A 251 -0.31 -6.47 -5.14
N PHE A 252 -1.30 -6.67 -4.27
CA PHE A 252 -1.17 -7.24 -2.94
C PHE A 252 -1.75 -8.64 -2.93
N ALA A 253 -1.24 -9.50 -2.05
CA ALA A 253 -1.78 -10.83 -1.87
C ALA A 253 -1.90 -11.22 -0.40
N LEU A 254 -3.04 -11.81 -0.05
CA LEU A 254 -3.27 -12.53 1.19
C LEU A 254 -3.30 -14.03 0.86
N GLY A 255 -2.20 -14.71 1.14
CA GLY A 255 -2.10 -16.16 1.00
C GLY A 255 -2.59 -16.86 2.25
N ILE A 256 -3.45 -17.86 2.11
CA ILE A 256 -4.02 -18.61 3.22
C ILE A 256 -3.59 -20.08 3.11
N GLY A 257 -3.18 -20.70 4.22
CA GLY A 257 -2.72 -22.09 4.19
C GLY A 257 -1.35 -22.27 3.55
N ASN A 258 -1.18 -23.37 2.83
CA ASN A 258 0.12 -23.82 2.32
C ASN A 258 0.48 -23.18 0.97
N VAL A 259 0.52 -21.85 0.92
CA VAL A 259 0.99 -21.12 -0.27
C VAL A 259 2.51 -21.23 -0.41
N VAL A 260 3.00 -21.29 -1.65
CA VAL A 260 4.44 -21.31 -1.92
C VAL A 260 4.94 -19.87 -1.98
N ASN A 261 5.74 -19.46 -0.99
CA ASN A 261 6.21 -18.07 -0.86
C ASN A 261 6.88 -17.53 -2.13
N SER A 262 7.80 -18.29 -2.74
CA SER A 262 8.49 -17.87 -3.96
C SER A 262 7.56 -17.71 -5.17
N HIS A 263 6.38 -18.34 -5.14
CA HIS A 263 5.35 -18.10 -6.14
C HIS A 263 4.63 -16.79 -5.86
N MET A 264 4.24 -16.54 -4.61
CA MET A 264 3.57 -15.30 -4.19
C MET A 264 4.41 -14.05 -4.46
N GLU A 265 5.73 -14.12 -4.20
CA GLU A 265 6.69 -13.05 -4.50
C GLU A 265 6.65 -12.63 -5.98
N GLN A 266 6.40 -13.57 -6.90
CA GLN A 266 6.29 -13.27 -8.33
C GLN A 266 4.93 -12.69 -8.75
N LEU A 267 3.92 -12.69 -7.87
CA LEU A 267 2.58 -12.17 -8.16
C LEU A 267 2.39 -10.73 -7.69
N VAL A 268 3.02 -10.38 -6.58
CA VAL A 268 2.82 -9.10 -5.91
C VAL A 268 3.77 -8.02 -6.44
N SER A 269 3.50 -6.78 -6.06
CA SER A 269 4.39 -5.65 -6.33
C SER A 269 5.55 -5.57 -5.34
N GLU A 270 6.63 -4.94 -5.80
CA GLU A 270 7.84 -4.68 -5.02
C GLU A 270 7.62 -3.52 -4.02
N PRO A 271 8.20 -3.58 -2.81
CA PRO A 271 8.87 -4.73 -2.22
C PRO A 271 7.88 -5.79 -1.72
N GLU A 272 8.17 -7.08 -1.94
CA GLU A 272 7.21 -8.17 -1.75
C GLU A 272 6.80 -8.33 -0.29
N TYR A 273 7.73 -8.12 0.65
CA TYR A 273 7.45 -8.22 2.09
C TYR A 273 6.46 -7.16 2.61
N LYS A 274 6.16 -6.11 1.81
CA LYS A 274 5.09 -5.12 2.10
C LYS A 274 3.78 -5.45 1.38
N HIS A 275 3.79 -6.36 0.42
CA HIS A 275 2.65 -6.70 -0.42
C HIS A 275 2.12 -8.13 -0.23
N ILE A 276 2.85 -8.98 0.48
CA ILE A 276 2.42 -10.32 0.89
C ILE A 276 1.97 -10.29 2.35
N PHE A 277 0.83 -10.92 2.59
CA PHE A 277 0.32 -11.25 3.90
C PHE A 277 0.02 -12.75 3.92
N HIS A 278 0.29 -13.40 5.04
CA HIS A 278 0.10 -14.84 5.17
C HIS A 278 -0.70 -15.20 6.42
N LEU A 279 -1.55 -16.21 6.28
CA LEU A 279 -2.31 -16.83 7.35
C LEU A 279 -2.20 -18.35 7.20
N GLU A 280 -2.12 -19.07 8.31
CA GLU A 280 -2.01 -20.54 8.27
C GLU A 280 -3.34 -21.22 7.93
N SER A 281 -4.46 -20.56 8.24
CA SER A 281 -5.81 -21.08 8.00
C SER A 281 -6.81 -19.96 7.72
N PHE A 282 -8.01 -20.34 7.28
CA PHE A 282 -9.09 -19.38 7.12
C PHE A 282 -9.69 -18.92 8.46
N ASP A 283 -9.61 -19.73 9.51
CA ASP A 283 -9.99 -19.33 10.87
C ASP A 283 -9.10 -18.17 11.37
N ASP A 284 -7.83 -18.18 10.98
CA ASP A 284 -6.89 -17.08 11.26
C ASP A 284 -7.29 -15.79 10.55
N PHE A 285 -8.06 -15.85 9.45
CA PHE A 285 -8.52 -14.65 8.78
C PHE A 285 -9.51 -13.87 9.65
N HIS A 286 -10.42 -14.58 10.34
CA HIS A 286 -11.30 -13.95 11.32
C HIS A 286 -10.50 -13.33 12.47
N THR A 287 -9.54 -14.08 13.01
CA THR A 287 -8.65 -13.61 14.08
C THR A 287 -7.85 -12.36 13.67
N MET A 288 -7.37 -12.33 12.42
CA MET A 288 -6.68 -11.17 11.86
C MET A 288 -7.62 -9.97 11.76
N VAL A 289 -8.86 -10.15 11.31
CA VAL A 289 -9.87 -9.07 11.23
C VAL A 289 -10.20 -8.53 12.61
N GLU A 290 -10.37 -9.38 13.63
CA GLU A 290 -10.56 -8.97 15.02
C GLU A 290 -9.35 -8.19 15.57
N ALA A 291 -8.14 -8.62 15.21
CA ALA A 291 -6.92 -7.91 15.60
C ALA A 291 -6.86 -6.52 14.94
N VAL A 292 -7.22 -6.40 13.65
CA VAL A 292 -7.39 -5.09 12.99
C VAL A 292 -8.45 -4.29 13.73
N GLU A 293 -9.62 -4.86 14.02
CA GLU A 293 -10.70 -4.18 14.76
C GLU A 293 -10.19 -3.60 16.09
N SER A 294 -9.39 -4.35 16.84
CA SER A 294 -8.86 -3.90 18.14
C SER A 294 -8.02 -2.61 18.04
N VAL A 295 -7.33 -2.41 16.90
CA VAL A 295 -6.54 -1.20 16.62
C VAL A 295 -7.45 0.02 16.40
N TYR A 296 -8.62 -0.18 15.78
CA TYR A 296 -9.58 0.88 15.45
C TYR A 296 -10.71 1.05 16.48
N SER A 297 -10.98 0.07 17.33
CA SER A 297 -11.99 0.14 18.39
C SER A 297 -11.51 0.99 19.58
N THR A 298 -10.19 1.14 19.75
CA THR A 298 -9.58 2.08 20.69
C THR A 298 -9.42 3.50 20.11
N GLY A 299 -9.77 3.70 18.83
CA GLY A 299 -9.76 5.00 18.14
C GLY A 299 -10.46 4.93 16.79
N GLU A 300 -11.69 5.46 16.74
CA GLU A 300 -12.52 5.73 15.55
C GLU A 300 -12.43 4.66 14.43
N ARG A 301 -13.37 3.69 14.43
CA ARG A 301 -13.78 2.99 13.21
C ARG A 301 -13.89 4.05 12.11
N CYS A 302 -13.20 3.88 10.97
CA CYS A 302 -13.05 4.88 9.89
C CYS A 302 -14.35 5.55 9.42
N VAL A 303 -15.51 5.01 9.82
CA VAL A 303 -16.88 5.49 9.60
C VAL A 303 -17.25 6.79 10.37
N ASN A 304 -16.36 7.76 10.56
CA ASN A 304 -16.78 9.15 10.88
C ASN A 304 -15.68 10.22 10.83
N LEU A 305 -14.64 10.03 10.03
CA LEU A 305 -13.64 11.09 9.85
C LEU A 305 -14.13 12.11 8.83
N ASN A 306 -15.20 12.85 9.17
CA ASN A 306 -15.50 14.10 8.48
C ASN A 306 -14.34 15.08 8.76
N PRO A 307 -13.51 15.46 7.77
CA PRO A 307 -12.41 16.39 8.00
C PRO A 307 -12.88 17.78 8.43
N TRP A 308 -14.17 18.09 8.21
CA TRP A 308 -14.80 19.37 8.52
C TRP A 308 -15.44 19.44 9.92
N SER A 309 -15.59 18.32 10.63
CA SER A 309 -16.18 18.33 11.99
C SER A 309 -15.20 18.82 13.07
N ARG A 310 -13.90 18.89 12.79
CA ARG A 310 -12.88 19.42 13.71
C ARG A 310 -12.63 20.93 13.59
N ARG A 311 -13.37 21.65 12.73
CA ARG A 311 -13.39 23.12 12.69
C ARG A 311 -14.74 23.67 13.17
N GLY A 312 -15.07 23.42 14.43
CA GLY A 312 -16.27 24.04 14.99
C GLY A 312 -16.71 23.51 16.34
N VAL A 313 -15.86 23.59 17.37
CA VAL A 313 -16.33 23.83 18.75
C VAL A 313 -15.25 24.62 19.48
N ALA A 314 -15.65 25.82 19.93
CA ALA A 314 -15.04 26.81 20.85
C ALA A 314 -13.55 26.69 21.22
#